data_AF-A0A9P6ZQP4-F1
#
_entry.id   AF-A0A9P6ZQP4-F1
#
_cell.length_a   1.000
_cell.length_b   1.000
_cell.length_c   1.000
_cell.angle_alpha   90.00
_cell.angle_beta   90.00
_cell.angle_gamma   90.00
#
_symmetry.space_group_name_H-M   'P 1'
#
loop_
_entity.id
_entity.type
_entity.pdbx_description
1 polymer ?
#
loop_
_entity_poly.entity_id
_entity_poly.type
_entity_poly.pdbx_seq_one_letter_code
_entity_poly.pdbx_strand_id
1 'polypeptide(L)' 'MRGWRDIVMILAEFQRRFLEIWSMMDYLEIFEPRLKFEDRAHGVNKTWMGCFTKDSAIALRLHKAGVPVWLI' A
#
# COMPACT_ATOMS: atom_id res chain seq x y z
N MET A 1 9.44 30.47 16.05
CA MET A 1 9.06 29.04 15.92
C MET A 1 8.09 28.73 14.76
N ARG A 2 7.77 29.65 13.83
CA ARG A 2 6.89 29.37 12.67
C ARG A 2 7.60 28.59 11.55
N GLY A 3 8.79 29.03 11.12
CA GLY A 3 9.51 28.40 9.99
C GLY A 3 9.83 26.91 10.16
N TRP A 4 10.03 26.42 11.39
CA TRP A 4 10.22 24.98 11.64
C TRP A 4 8.98 24.15 11.27
N ARG A 5 7.77 24.65 11.61
CA ARG A 5 6.53 23.95 11.26
C ARG A 5 6.31 23.93 9.77
N ASP A 6 6.63 25.02 9.08
CA ASP A 6 6.49 25.12 7.63
C ASP A 6 7.42 24.13 6.91
N ILE A 7 8.67 24.00 7.37
CA ILE A 7 9.62 23.00 6.85
C ILE A 7 9.11 21.57 7.08
N VAL A 8 8.59 21.26 8.28
CA VAL A 8 8.04 19.93 8.58
C VAL A 8 6.84 19.62 7.70
N MET A 9 5.94 20.58 7.48
CA MET A 9 4.78 20.39 6.59
C MET A 9 5.21 20.12 5.14
N ILE A 10 6.17 20.89 4.63
CA ILE A 10 6.70 20.69 3.27
C ILE A 10 7.34 19.32 3.13
N LEU A 11 8.14 18.90 4.12
CA LEU A 11 8.78 17.59 4.11
C LEU A 11 7.77 16.46 4.18
N ALA A 12 6.76 16.56 5.04
CA ALA A 12 5.71 15.56 5.16
C ALA A 12 4.90 15.43 3.87
N GLU A 13 4.56 16.56 3.23
CA GLU A 13 3.86 16.56 1.94
C GLU A 13 4.72 15.97 0.82
N PHE A 14 6.02 16.27 0.79
CA PHE A 14 6.95 15.65 -0.14
C PHE A 14 7.04 14.13 0.05
N GLN A 15 7.21 13.68 1.30
CA GLN A 15 7.24 12.26 1.65
C GLN A 15 5.95 11.54 1.25
N ARG A 16 4.79 12.17 1.51
CA ARG A 16 3.48 11.64 1.12
C ARG A 16 3.39 11.45 -0.39
N ARG A 17 3.69 12.49 -1.17
CA ARG A 17 3.64 12.42 -2.64
C ARG A 17 4.62 11.40 -3.22
N PHE A 18 5.82 11.32 -2.65
CA PHE A 18 6.80 10.33 -3.05
C PHE A 18 6.28 8.89 -2.81
N LEU A 19 5.72 8.63 -1.64
CA LEU A 19 5.11 7.35 -1.31
C LEU A 19 3.89 7.03 -2.18
N GLU A 20 3.06 8.02 -2.51
CA GLU A 20 1.93 7.85 -3.44
C GLU A 20 2.42 7.39 -4.82
N ILE A 21 3.43 8.06 -5.39
CA ILE A 21 4.01 7.69 -6.68
C ILE A 21 4.62 6.29 -6.62
N TRP A 22 5.42 6.00 -5.59
CA TRP A 22 6.02 4.68 -5.40
C TRP A 22 4.95 3.60 -5.30
N SER A 23 3.92 3.81 -4.49
CA SER A 23 2.83 2.85 -4.32
C SER A 23 2.04 2.61 -5.61
N MET A 24 1.91 3.63 -6.46
CA MET A 24 1.30 3.49 -7.78
C MET A 24 2.18 2.65 -8.72
N MET A 25 3.51 2.83 -8.68
CA MET A 25 4.42 1.98 -9.45
C MET A 25 4.35 0.52 -8.98
N ASP A 26 4.41 0.28 -7.67
CA ASP A 26 4.21 -1.07 -7.09
C ASP A 26 2.84 -1.65 -7.50
N TYR A 27 1.80 -0.80 -7.56
CA TYR A 27 0.47 -1.22 -8.03
C TYR A 27 0.49 -1.73 -9.47
N LEU A 28 1.04 -0.96 -10.40
CA LEU A 28 1.07 -1.30 -11.81
C LEU A 28 2.00 -2.48 -12.11
N GLU A 29 3.17 -2.53 -11.47
CA GLU A 29 4.19 -3.54 -11.76
C GLU A 29 3.94 -4.87 -11.04
N ILE A 30 3.35 -4.83 -9.85
CA ILE A 30 3.26 -5.99 -8.95
C ILE A 30 1.81 -6.36 -8.66
N PHE A 31 0.98 -5.43 -8.19
CA PHE A 31 -0.38 -5.77 -7.73
C PHE A 31 -1.35 -6.08 -8.86
N GLU A 32 -1.40 -5.24 -9.88
CA GLU A 32 -2.34 -5.37 -10.98
C GLU A 32 -2.16 -6.70 -11.73
N PRO A 33 -0.93 -7.15 -12.07
CA PRO A 33 -0.74 -8.47 -12.64
C PRO A 33 -1.22 -9.59 -11.72
N ARG A 34 -0.86 -9.54 -10.43
CA ARG A 34 -1.26 -10.57 -9.44
C ARG A 34 -2.77 -10.68 -9.25
N LEU A 35 -3.48 -9.56 -9.37
CA LEU A 35 -4.95 -9.54 -9.29
C LEU A 35 -5.61 -10.05 -10.57
N LYS A 36 -4.97 -9.90 -11.74
CA LYS A 36 -5.50 -10.40 -13.02
C LYS A 36 -5.34 -11.91 -13.18
N PHE A 37 -4.28 -12.50 -12.62
CA PHE A 37 -4.00 -13.93 -12.67
C PHE A 37 -4.48 -14.62 -11.37
N GLU A 38 -5.80 -14.75 -11.20
CA GLU A 38 -6.48 -15.13 -9.94
C GLU A 38 -6.24 -16.55 -9.40
N ASP A 39 -5.43 -17.37 -10.07
CA ASP A 39 -5.38 -18.81 -9.79
C ASP A 39 -4.70 -19.16 -8.46
N ARG A 40 -3.86 -18.28 -7.88
CA ARG A 40 -3.12 -18.57 -6.64
C ARG A 40 -2.89 -17.34 -5.77
N ALA A 41 -2.84 -17.56 -4.46
CA ALA A 41 -2.37 -16.54 -3.53
C ALA A 41 -0.85 -16.38 -3.67
N HIS A 42 -0.39 -15.13 -3.73
CA HIS A 42 1.01 -14.77 -3.74
C HIS A 42 1.56 -14.70 -2.30
N GLY A 43 2.85 -15.00 -2.14
CA GLY A 43 3.53 -14.86 -0.85
C GLY A 43 3.43 -13.42 -0.32
N VAL A 44 3.11 -13.29 0.97
CA VAL A 44 2.95 -11.98 1.61
C VAL A 44 4.29 -11.24 1.66
N ASN A 45 4.32 -10.02 1.11
CA ASN A 45 5.49 -9.16 1.22
C ASN A 45 5.53 -8.49 2.60
N LYS A 46 6.51 -8.89 3.41
CA LYS A 46 6.67 -8.38 4.79
C LYS A 46 7.28 -6.97 4.87
N THR A 47 7.81 -6.43 3.77
CA THR A 47 8.39 -5.08 3.76
C THR A 47 7.35 -4.00 3.46
N TRP A 48 6.19 -4.39 2.92
CA TRP A 48 5.09 -3.47 2.67
C TRP A 48 4.33 -3.12 3.92
N MET A 49 3.84 -1.88 3.97
CA MET A 49 2.87 -1.47 4.96
C MET A 49 1.56 -2.21 4.69
N GLY A 50 1.04 -2.91 5.70
CA GLY A 50 -0.22 -3.62 5.58
C GLY A 50 -1.45 -2.73 5.77
N CYS A 51 -2.63 -3.34 5.69
CA CYS A 51 -3.92 -2.67 5.82
C CYS A 51 -4.86 -3.37 6.81
N PHE A 52 -5.66 -2.59 7.52
CA PHE A 52 -6.82 -3.10 8.28
C PHE A 52 -8.09 -2.79 7.51
N THR A 53 -8.97 -3.77 7.34
CA THR A 53 -10.26 -3.58 6.69
C THR A 53 -11.34 -4.35 7.42
N LYS A 54 -12.59 -3.90 7.30
CA LYS A 54 -13.78 -4.63 7.76
C LYS A 54 -14.47 -5.41 6.63
N ASP A 55 -14.05 -5.15 5.39
CA ASP A 55 -14.60 -5.77 4.20
C ASP A 55 -13.80 -7.04 3.86
N SER A 56 -14.48 -8.18 3.96
CA SER A 56 -13.88 -9.50 3.71
C SER A 56 -13.50 -9.71 2.24
N ALA A 57 -14.20 -9.10 1.29
CA ALA A 57 -13.87 -9.18 -0.13
C ALA A 57 -12.59 -8.40 -0.43
N ILE A 58 -12.43 -7.22 0.17
CA ILE A 58 -11.19 -6.45 0.08
C ILE A 58 -10.03 -7.21 0.75
N ALA A 59 -10.25 -7.76 1.95
CA ALA A 59 -9.24 -8.53 2.65
C ALA A 59 -8.76 -9.73 1.80
N LEU A 60 -9.68 -10.49 1.22
CA LEU A 60 -9.33 -11.64 0.38
C LEU A 60 -8.53 -11.22 -0.86
N ARG A 61 -8.93 -10.15 -1.55
CA ARG A 61 -8.21 -9.65 -2.73
C ARG A 61 -6.79 -9.21 -2.39
N LEU A 62 -6.63 -8.43 -1.32
CA LEU A 62 -5.33 -7.96 -0.85
C LEU A 62 -4.44 -9.14 -0.40
N HIS A 63 -5.01 -10.10 0.32
CA HIS A 63 -4.29 -11.30 0.73
C HIS A 63 -3.82 -12.13 -0.46
N LYS A 64 -4.68 -12.37 -1.46
CA LYS A 64 -4.31 -13.06 -2.70
C LYS A 64 -3.18 -12.35 -3.44
N ALA A 65 -3.17 -11.02 -3.44
CA ALA A 65 -2.12 -10.23 -4.07
C ALA A 65 -0.78 -10.20 -3.28
N GLY A 66 -0.75 -10.80 -2.08
CA GLY A 66 0.42 -10.82 -1.20
C GLY A 66 0.59 -9.55 -0.36
N VAL A 67 -0.48 -8.76 -0.15
CA VAL A 67 -0.49 -7.64 0.80
C VAL A 67 -0.69 -8.17 2.22
N PRO A 68 0.08 -7.69 3.21
CA PRO A 68 -0.27 -7.90 4.61
C PRO A 68 -1.62 -7.23 4.92
N VAL A 69 -2.63 -8.00 5.30
CA VAL A 69 -3.97 -7.47 5.58
C VAL A 69 -4.59 -8.17 6.78
N TRP A 70 -5.31 -7.41 7.60
CA TRP A 70 -6.04 -7.91 8.76
C TRP A 70 -7.52 -7.52 8.65
N LEU A 71 -8.39 -8.51 8.73
CA LEU A 71 -9.83 -8.32 8.85
C LEU A 71 -10.15 -8.05 10.33
N ILE A 72 -10.69 -6.87 10.62
CA ILE A 72 -11.06 -6.42 11.98
C ILE A 72 -12.56 -6.23 12.16
#